data_AF-A0A0R3WMG9-F1
#
_entry.id   AF-A0A0R3WMG9-F1
#
_cell.length_a   1.000
_cell.length_b   1.000
_cell.length_c   1.000
_cell.angle_alpha   90.00
_cell.angle_beta   90.00
_cell.angle_gamma   90.00
#
_symmetry.space_group_name_H-M   'P 1'
#
loop_
_entity.id
_entity.type
_entity.pdbx_description
1 polymer ?
#
loop_
_entity_poly.entity_id
_entity_poly.type
_entity_poly.pdbx_seq_one_letter_code
_entity_poly.pdbx_strand_id
1 'polypeptide(L)'
;MEYSRLNDFFEFASQAFPASLFISASDRGVGAFLGCTPEEITLSSDTLNELVLRILFEAIMHSSRDERSHNDIISNLGDLSHSLYQLHTSGHLPRHFHADAEALIHAVDRLIEPFVLFELDRGTSTRPETLLSHLLLTKHTLSSSQIIDDQKGDDIEAFLTTKHINHLLFESFFLGHHSLLPCLRTLLAALTARPGWSQRLVRELSVHRRSCPHMCRKHTATLTEECIDIETKCLSFAKALCLEALRFTVAGWPFGCLREAFRDGEEFLAGDLVLLNEPAVFHDETIWFKGCQMPVTNEPFRHTFAPMGRHGRPNANYVASRVLLNSKVCFLPRAFLFRLLLATAANLFTHYSFTQAENEPEEFLKLPLFLSLDSSLMRCATLHQNDQICASKT
;
A
#
# COMPACT_ATOMS: atom_id res chain seq x y z
N MET A 1 16.19 19.49 13.50
CA MET A 1 16.78 18.40 14.31
C MET A 1 15.70 17.39 14.70
N GLU A 2 14.55 17.84 15.21
CA GLU A 2 13.38 17.02 15.54
C GLU A 2 12.79 16.21 14.37
N TYR A 3 12.55 16.81 13.20
CA TYR A 3 12.03 16.08 12.02
C TYR A 3 12.90 14.89 11.57
N SER A 4 14.23 14.98 11.72
CA SER A 4 15.14 13.85 11.43
C SER A 4 14.83 12.68 12.36
N ARG A 5 14.62 12.95 13.65
CA ARG A 5 14.35 11.93 14.67
C ARG A 5 13.02 11.21 14.44
N LEU A 6 11.98 11.91 14.00
CA LEU A 6 10.69 11.28 13.67
C LEU A 6 10.82 10.33 12.48
N ASN A 7 11.52 10.80 11.45
CA ASN A 7 11.76 9.99 10.26
C ASN A 7 12.63 8.78 10.56
N ASP A 8 13.68 8.94 11.38
CA ASP A 8 14.56 7.85 11.80
C ASP A 8 13.81 6.81 12.65
N PHE A 9 12.97 7.26 13.58
CA PHE A 9 12.08 6.38 14.36
C PHE A 9 11.10 5.63 13.45
N PHE A 10 10.47 6.32 12.49
CA PHE A 10 9.52 5.67 11.60
C PHE A 10 10.20 4.70 10.62
N GLU A 11 11.39 5.05 10.12
CA GLU A 11 12.20 4.14 9.30
C GLU A 11 12.55 2.88 10.10
N PHE A 12 12.97 3.03 11.37
CA PHE A 12 13.24 1.90 12.26
C PHE A 12 11.98 1.06 12.51
N ALA A 13 10.87 1.68 12.92
CA ALA A 13 9.63 0.99 13.25
C ALA A 13 9.03 0.27 12.03
N SER A 14 9.10 0.88 10.84
CA SER A 14 8.58 0.33 9.59
C SER A 14 9.41 -0.84 9.06
N GLN A 15 10.74 -0.83 9.24
CA GLN A 15 11.60 -1.97 8.92
C GLN A 15 11.27 -3.19 9.80
N ALA A 16 10.96 -2.95 11.08
CA ALA A 16 10.58 -3.99 12.02
C ALA A 16 9.10 -4.40 11.94
N PHE A 17 8.32 -3.84 11.00
CA PHE A 17 6.88 -4.07 10.92
C PHE A 17 6.55 -5.50 10.45
N PRO A 18 5.92 -6.35 11.30
CA PRO A 18 5.71 -7.76 10.99
C PRO A 18 4.82 -7.99 9.77
N ALA A 19 5.20 -8.96 8.93
CA ALA A 19 4.42 -9.30 7.74
C ALA A 19 3.01 -9.82 8.09
N SER A 20 2.84 -10.47 9.24
CA SER A 20 1.55 -10.97 9.74
C SER A 20 0.49 -9.88 9.94
N LEU A 21 0.90 -8.63 10.17
CA LEU A 21 -0.02 -7.49 10.30
C LEU A 21 -0.72 -7.18 8.98
N PHE A 22 -0.01 -7.20 7.87
CA PHE A 22 -0.62 -6.96 6.54
C PHE A 22 -1.60 -8.05 6.16
N ILE A 23 -1.29 -9.30 6.49
CA ILE A 23 -2.16 -10.46 6.25
C ILE A 23 -3.45 -10.28 7.04
N SER A 24 -3.34 -10.07 8.35
CA SER A 24 -4.49 -9.92 9.25
C SER A 24 -5.35 -8.71 8.90
N ALA A 25 -4.72 -7.57 8.57
CA ALA A 25 -5.43 -6.37 8.15
C ALA A 25 -6.17 -6.55 6.82
N SER A 26 -5.54 -7.24 5.85
CA SER A 26 -6.19 -7.56 4.58
C SER A 26 -7.34 -8.54 4.78
N ASP A 27 -7.19 -9.53 5.66
CA ASP A 27 -8.24 -10.49 6.03
C ASP A 27 -9.46 -9.78 6.62
N ARG A 28 -9.25 -8.89 7.60
CA ARG A 28 -10.32 -8.10 8.22
C ARG A 28 -10.93 -7.10 7.25
N GLY A 29 -10.12 -6.33 6.53
CA GLY A 29 -10.59 -5.25 5.65
C GLY A 29 -11.37 -5.76 4.45
N VAL A 30 -10.83 -6.79 3.76
CA VAL A 30 -11.52 -7.46 2.66
C VAL A 30 -12.74 -8.21 3.21
N GLY A 31 -12.61 -8.91 4.34
CA GLY A 31 -13.74 -9.62 4.97
C GLY A 31 -14.91 -8.71 5.33
N ALA A 32 -14.64 -7.55 5.94
CA ALA A 32 -15.66 -6.56 6.33
C ALA A 32 -16.32 -5.92 5.11
N PHE A 33 -15.54 -5.57 4.09
CA PHE A 33 -16.07 -5.07 2.83
C PHE A 33 -17.01 -6.10 2.19
N LEU A 34 -16.56 -7.34 2.06
CA LEU A 34 -17.31 -8.40 1.38
C LEU A 34 -18.52 -8.89 2.17
N GLY A 35 -18.46 -8.85 3.50
CA GLY A 35 -19.59 -9.22 4.36
C GLY A 35 -20.83 -8.34 4.15
N CYS A 36 -20.66 -7.16 3.55
CA CYS A 36 -21.73 -6.22 3.24
C CYS A 36 -22.13 -6.24 1.75
N THR A 37 -21.52 -7.09 0.92
CA THR A 37 -21.70 -7.07 -0.54
C THR A 37 -22.43 -8.30 -1.07
N PRO A 38 -23.19 -8.18 -2.17
CA PRO A 38 -23.82 -9.32 -2.83
C PRO A 38 -22.79 -10.31 -3.41
N GLU A 39 -23.24 -11.55 -3.72
CA GLU A 39 -22.41 -12.64 -4.28
C GLU A 39 -21.69 -12.26 -5.59
N GLU A 40 -22.29 -11.36 -6.35
CA GLU A 40 -21.69 -10.69 -7.50
C GLU A 40 -21.47 -9.21 -7.16
N ILE A 41 -20.22 -8.78 -7.17
CA ILE A 41 -19.86 -7.38 -6.93
C ILE A 41 -19.16 -6.77 -8.13
N THR A 42 -19.64 -5.61 -8.55
CA THR A 42 -18.94 -4.78 -9.53
C THR A 42 -18.00 -3.82 -8.81
N LEU A 43 -16.69 -4.02 -8.94
CA LEU A 43 -15.68 -3.07 -8.48
C LEU A 43 -15.62 -1.86 -9.39
N SER A 44 -16.53 -0.91 -9.16
CA SER A 44 -16.50 0.47 -9.65
C SER A 44 -15.42 1.28 -8.93
N SER A 45 -15.18 2.51 -9.41
CA SER A 45 -14.26 3.46 -8.76
C SER A 45 -14.58 3.67 -7.29
N ASP A 46 -15.87 3.79 -6.94
CA ASP A 46 -16.32 4.16 -5.60
C ASP A 46 -16.24 2.96 -4.64
N THR A 47 -16.69 1.79 -5.09
CA THR A 47 -16.58 0.55 -4.31
C THR A 47 -15.12 0.14 -4.08
N LEU A 48 -14.24 0.40 -5.05
CA LEU A 48 -12.82 0.14 -4.89
C LEU A 48 -12.16 1.13 -3.92
N ASN A 49 -12.59 2.40 -3.97
CA ASN A 49 -12.18 3.42 -3.01
C ASN A 49 -12.56 3.00 -1.58
N GLU A 50 -13.79 2.56 -1.37
CA GLU A 50 -14.26 2.05 -0.08
C GLU A 50 -13.44 0.84 0.40
N LEU A 51 -13.18 -0.14 -0.48
CA LEU A 51 -12.34 -1.30 -0.16
C LEU A 51 -10.94 -0.86 0.32
N VAL A 52 -10.31 0.07 -0.39
CA VAL A 52 -8.98 0.61 -0.03
C VAL A 52 -9.00 1.30 1.33
N LEU A 53 -9.98 2.17 1.57
CA LEU A 53 -10.12 2.88 2.84
C LEU A 53 -10.29 1.91 4.01
N ARG A 54 -11.11 0.86 3.85
CA ARG A 54 -11.31 -0.20 4.86
C ARG A 54 -10.02 -0.95 5.16
N ILE A 55 -9.29 -1.40 4.13
CA ILE A 55 -8.01 -2.11 4.31
C ILE A 55 -6.98 -1.23 5.03
N LEU A 56 -6.88 0.05 4.67
CA LEU A 56 -5.94 0.98 5.30
C LEU A 56 -6.33 1.26 6.76
N PHE A 57 -7.61 1.46 7.04
CA PHE A 57 -8.10 1.62 8.40
C PHE A 57 -7.74 0.40 9.26
N GLU A 58 -7.98 -0.80 8.73
CA GLU A 58 -7.66 -2.07 9.39
C GLU A 58 -6.16 -2.30 9.61
N ALA A 59 -5.32 -1.81 8.70
CA ALA A 59 -3.86 -1.90 8.80
C ALA A 59 -3.26 -0.88 9.77
N ILE A 60 -3.85 0.33 9.84
CA ILE A 60 -3.22 1.46 10.54
C ILE A 60 -3.79 1.64 11.95
N MET A 61 -5.11 1.52 12.12
CA MET A 61 -5.79 2.03 13.32
C MET A 61 -6.83 1.11 13.94
N HIS A 62 -7.20 -0.02 13.30
CA HIS A 62 -8.27 -0.95 13.72
C HIS A 62 -8.64 -0.84 15.21
N SER A 63 -9.92 -0.61 15.49
CA SER A 63 -10.46 -0.67 16.85
C SER A 63 -11.56 -1.71 16.92
N SER A 64 -11.65 -2.44 18.01
CA SER A 64 -12.76 -3.36 18.31
C SER A 64 -14.11 -2.66 18.61
N ARG A 65 -14.28 -1.40 18.16
CA ARG A 65 -15.52 -0.61 18.35
C ARG A 65 -16.68 -1.12 17.47
N ASP A 66 -17.88 -0.62 17.74
CA ASP A 66 -19.12 -0.92 17.01
C ASP A 66 -19.02 -0.56 15.51
N GLU A 67 -19.55 -1.43 14.64
CA GLU A 67 -19.41 -1.36 13.16
C GLU A 67 -19.97 -0.05 12.57
N ARG A 68 -21.02 0.53 13.16
CA ARG A 68 -21.59 1.80 12.69
C ARG A 68 -20.62 2.95 12.87
N SER A 69 -19.94 3.00 14.02
CA SER A 69 -18.93 4.02 14.30
C SER A 69 -17.70 3.90 13.40
N HIS A 70 -17.40 2.69 12.89
CA HIS A 70 -16.30 2.48 11.96
C HIS A 70 -16.55 3.11 10.59
N ASN A 71 -17.73 2.90 10.02
CA ASN A 71 -18.05 3.41 8.69
C ASN A 71 -18.02 4.95 8.64
N ASP A 72 -18.55 5.61 9.67
CA ASP A 72 -18.55 7.07 9.76
C ASP A 72 -17.10 7.61 9.84
N ILE A 73 -16.23 6.96 10.63
CA ILE A 73 -14.84 7.36 10.74
C ILE A 73 -14.09 7.16 9.42
N ILE A 74 -14.28 6.01 8.76
CA ILE A 74 -13.67 5.71 7.47
C ILE A 74 -14.10 6.74 6.41
N SER A 75 -15.39 7.11 6.38
CA SER A 75 -15.89 8.15 5.48
C SER A 75 -15.21 9.49 5.75
N ASN A 76 -15.17 9.94 7.01
CA ASN A 76 -14.54 11.21 7.37
C ASN A 76 -13.03 11.23 7.06
N LEU A 77 -12.34 10.10 7.25
CA LEU A 77 -10.93 9.95 6.86
C LEU A 77 -10.74 10.00 5.34
N GLY A 78 -11.66 9.38 4.59
CA GLY A 78 -11.70 9.44 3.13
C GLY A 78 -11.88 10.87 2.63
N ASP A 79 -12.83 11.62 3.21
CA ASP A 79 -13.12 13.00 2.85
C ASP A 79 -11.94 13.94 3.16
N LEU A 80 -11.32 13.78 4.35
CA LEU A 80 -10.13 14.54 4.73
C LEU A 80 -8.94 14.21 3.81
N SER A 81 -8.72 12.93 3.51
CA SER A 81 -7.67 12.47 2.60
C SER A 81 -7.87 13.00 1.18
N HIS A 82 -9.10 12.98 0.66
CA HIS A 82 -9.42 13.51 -0.66
C HIS A 82 -9.24 15.03 -0.71
N SER A 83 -9.68 15.73 0.34
CA SER A 83 -9.53 17.18 0.48
C SER A 83 -8.07 17.63 0.44
N LEU A 84 -7.18 16.92 1.15
CA LEU A 84 -5.74 17.20 1.10
C LEU A 84 -5.12 16.88 -0.26
N TYR A 85 -5.61 15.85 -0.94
CA TYR A 85 -5.16 15.55 -2.29
C TYR A 85 -5.59 16.62 -3.30
N GLN A 86 -6.82 17.13 -3.19
CA GLN A 86 -7.28 18.26 -3.98
C GLN A 86 -6.44 19.51 -3.70
N LEU A 87 -6.10 19.78 -2.44
CA LEU A 87 -5.18 20.86 -2.09
C LEU A 87 -3.81 20.68 -2.77
N HIS A 88 -3.24 19.47 -2.71
CA HIS A 88 -1.96 19.17 -3.32
C HIS A 88 -1.98 19.35 -4.86
N THR A 89 -3.06 18.94 -5.51
CA THR A 89 -3.16 18.94 -6.99
C THR A 89 -3.61 20.28 -7.56
N SER A 90 -4.51 20.99 -6.87
CA SER A 90 -5.05 22.28 -7.33
C SER A 90 -4.38 23.49 -6.70
N GLY A 91 -3.71 23.34 -5.55
CA GLY A 91 -3.21 24.44 -4.73
C GLY A 91 -4.30 25.21 -3.98
N HIS A 92 -5.56 24.75 -4.01
CA HIS A 92 -6.70 25.44 -3.41
C HIS A 92 -7.24 24.66 -2.19
N LEU A 93 -7.48 25.36 -1.08
CA LEU A 93 -8.16 24.79 0.08
C LEU A 93 -9.63 24.46 -0.27
N PRO A 94 -10.11 23.23 -0.03
CA PRO A 94 -11.51 22.90 -0.22
C PRO A 94 -12.39 23.78 0.65
N ARG A 95 -13.60 24.12 0.16
CA ARG A 95 -14.49 25.09 0.81
C ARG A 95 -14.81 24.77 2.28
N HIS A 96 -14.72 23.51 2.69
CA HIS A 96 -15.03 23.05 4.05
C HIS A 96 -13.88 23.36 5.04
N PHE A 97 -12.65 23.53 4.56
CA PHE A 97 -11.49 23.96 5.33
C PHE A 97 -11.38 25.49 5.20
N HIS A 98 -12.28 26.20 5.88
CA HIS A 98 -12.34 27.66 5.85
C HIS A 98 -11.24 28.39 6.62
N ALA A 99 -10.28 27.66 7.20
CA ALA A 99 -9.24 28.24 8.05
C ALA A 99 -7.93 27.49 7.85
N ASP A 100 -6.85 28.25 8.04
CA ASP A 100 -5.43 27.92 8.18
C ASP A 100 -4.98 26.45 8.44
N ALA A 101 -3.66 26.25 8.43
CA ALA A 101 -3.06 24.96 8.74
C ALA A 101 -3.48 24.38 10.11
N GLU A 102 -3.90 25.21 11.08
CA GLU A 102 -4.35 24.73 12.39
C GLU A 102 -5.69 23.98 12.30
N ALA A 103 -6.60 24.40 11.42
CA ALA A 103 -7.87 23.71 11.23
C ALA A 103 -7.68 22.27 10.70
N LEU A 104 -6.69 22.05 9.82
CA LEU A 104 -6.34 20.72 9.32
C LEU A 104 -5.75 19.84 10.43
N ILE A 105 -4.84 20.39 11.23
CA ILE A 105 -4.25 19.72 12.39
C ILE A 105 -5.35 19.27 13.36
N HIS A 106 -6.27 20.18 13.70
CA HIS A 106 -7.38 19.86 14.59
C HIS A 106 -8.36 18.84 14.00
N ALA A 107 -8.55 18.80 12.68
CA ALA A 107 -9.36 17.77 12.03
C ALA A 107 -8.69 16.38 12.15
N VAL A 108 -7.37 16.30 11.92
CA VAL A 108 -6.60 15.07 12.10
C VAL A 108 -6.67 14.60 13.55
N ASP A 109 -6.35 15.47 14.50
CA ASP A 109 -6.35 15.13 15.93
C ASP A 109 -7.72 14.60 16.36
N ARG A 110 -8.81 15.28 15.98
CA ARG A 110 -10.17 14.86 16.35
C ARG A 110 -10.57 13.50 15.80
N LEU A 111 -10.04 13.10 14.63
CA LEU A 111 -10.35 11.80 14.02
C LEU A 111 -9.44 10.68 14.57
N ILE A 112 -8.17 10.95 14.83
CA ILE A 112 -7.17 9.91 15.16
C ILE A 112 -6.95 9.73 16.66
N GLU A 113 -6.95 10.82 17.43
CA GLU A 113 -6.64 10.81 18.86
C GLU A 113 -7.46 9.80 19.67
N PRO A 114 -8.79 9.61 19.42
CA PRO A 114 -9.57 8.61 20.16
C PRO A 114 -9.05 7.18 20.04
N PHE A 115 -8.37 6.84 18.93
CA PHE A 115 -7.74 5.53 18.73
C PHE A 115 -6.42 5.43 19.47
N VAL A 116 -5.60 6.49 19.43
CA VAL A 116 -4.32 6.55 20.13
C VAL A 116 -4.54 6.43 21.63
N LEU A 117 -5.49 7.19 22.19
CA LEU A 117 -5.85 7.12 23.61
C LEU A 117 -6.38 5.72 23.99
N PHE A 118 -7.23 5.13 23.16
CA PHE A 118 -7.73 3.79 23.40
C PHE A 118 -6.61 2.72 23.45
N GLU A 119 -5.67 2.75 22.51
CA GLU A 119 -4.54 1.80 22.50
C GLU A 119 -3.55 2.07 23.63
N LEU A 120 -3.36 3.33 24.03
CA LEU A 120 -2.57 3.68 25.22
C LEU A 120 -3.21 3.12 26.49
N ASP A 121 -4.53 3.24 26.65
CA ASP A 121 -5.29 2.72 27.79
C ASP A 121 -5.31 1.18 27.83
N ARG A 122 -5.34 0.53 26.66
CA ARG A 122 -5.27 -0.94 26.52
C ARG A 122 -3.91 -1.50 26.99
N GLY A 123 -2.86 -0.70 26.88
CA GLY A 123 -1.49 -1.05 27.27
C GLY A 123 -0.78 -1.98 26.26
N THR A 124 0.53 -2.16 26.46
CA THR A 124 1.44 -2.88 25.55
C THR A 124 1.48 -4.40 25.76
N SER A 125 0.58 -4.96 26.57
CA SER A 125 0.54 -6.39 26.91
C SER A 125 -0.04 -7.29 25.82
N THR A 126 -0.63 -6.68 24.78
CA THR A 126 -1.23 -7.37 23.64
C THR A 126 -0.27 -7.39 22.45
N ARG A 127 -0.32 -8.46 21.65
CA ARG A 127 0.44 -8.52 20.40
C ARG A 127 -0.03 -7.37 19.50
N PRO A 128 0.89 -6.63 18.85
CA PRO A 128 0.48 -5.56 17.94
C PRO A 128 -0.35 -6.16 16.78
N GLU A 129 -1.39 -5.42 16.39
CA GLU A 129 -2.35 -5.80 15.34
C GLU A 129 -2.48 -4.75 14.23
N THR A 130 -1.88 -3.58 14.44
CA THR A 130 -1.98 -2.38 13.61
C THR A 130 -0.68 -1.59 13.61
N LEU A 131 -0.54 -0.63 12.68
CA LEU A 131 0.55 0.35 12.71
C LEU A 131 0.60 1.11 14.03
N LEU A 132 -0.55 1.59 14.51
CA LEU A 132 -0.66 2.28 15.80
C LEU A 132 -0.11 1.44 16.97
N SER A 133 -0.61 0.21 17.15
CA SER A 133 -0.17 -0.65 18.26
C SER A 133 1.31 -1.02 18.16
N HIS A 134 1.84 -1.22 16.94
CA HIS A 134 3.26 -1.46 16.74
C HIS A 134 4.13 -0.24 17.06
N LEU A 135 3.70 0.96 16.67
CA LEU A 135 4.42 2.20 16.98
C LEU A 135 4.46 2.46 18.48
N LEU A 136 3.34 2.25 19.18
CA LEU A 136 3.27 2.38 20.64
C LEU A 136 4.14 1.36 21.36
N LEU A 137 4.12 0.10 20.91
CA LEU A 137 5.01 -0.94 21.44
C LEU A 137 6.48 -0.58 21.21
N THR A 138 6.83 -0.15 19.99
CA THR A 138 8.21 0.25 19.65
C THR A 138 8.67 1.43 20.51
N LYS A 139 7.81 2.45 20.68
CA LYS A 139 8.06 3.58 21.59
C LYS A 139 8.36 3.07 23.00
N HIS A 140 7.47 2.26 23.57
CA HIS A 140 7.61 1.73 24.91
C HIS A 140 8.90 0.90 25.11
N THR A 141 9.21 0.03 24.15
CA THR A 141 10.43 -0.80 24.21
C THR A 141 11.69 0.05 24.19
N LEU A 142 11.77 1.05 23.31
CA LEU A 142 12.93 1.92 23.24
C LEU A 142 13.09 2.77 24.51
N SER A 143 12.00 3.38 25.01
CA SER A 143 12.04 4.13 26.28
C SER A 143 12.48 3.26 27.46
N SER A 144 11.99 2.02 27.54
CA SER A 144 12.38 1.07 28.59
C SER A 144 13.85 0.67 28.51
N SER A 145 14.40 0.54 27.29
CA SER A 145 15.82 0.22 27.09
C SER A 145 16.75 1.37 27.49
N GLN A 146 16.31 2.62 27.33
CA GLN A 146 17.09 3.81 27.70
C GLN A 146 17.18 4.03 29.21
N ILE A 147 16.16 3.64 29.98
CA ILE A 147 16.17 3.68 31.45
C ILE A 147 17.29 2.79 32.04
N ILE A 148 17.76 1.79 31.28
CA ILE A 148 18.80 0.84 31.72
C ILE A 148 20.22 1.36 31.44
N ASP A 149 20.42 2.19 30.40
CA ASP A 149 21.73 2.61 29.88
C ASP A 149 22.11 4.05 30.25
N ASP A 150 21.76 4.47 31.46
CA ASP A 150 21.78 5.86 31.93
C ASP A 150 23.18 6.54 31.85
N GLN A 151 23.47 7.17 30.71
CA GLN A 151 24.34 8.33 30.49
C GLN A 151 24.26 8.76 29.00
N LYS A 152 23.39 9.74 28.69
CA LYS A 152 23.12 10.36 27.35
C LYS A 152 22.05 9.70 26.46
N GLY A 153 21.04 9.03 27.03
CA GLY A 153 19.88 8.58 26.24
C GLY A 153 19.02 9.77 25.77
N ASP A 154 18.71 9.83 24.47
CA ASP A 154 17.73 10.78 23.91
C ASP A 154 16.32 10.46 24.44
N ASP A 155 15.59 11.41 25.04
CA ASP A 155 14.24 11.17 25.58
C ASP A 155 13.20 10.90 24.47
N ILE A 156 12.97 9.61 24.17
CA ILE A 156 12.02 9.14 23.17
C ILE A 156 10.57 9.44 23.59
N GLU A 157 10.27 9.46 24.88
CA GLU A 157 8.96 9.79 25.41
C GLU A 157 8.60 11.26 25.18
N ALA A 158 9.55 12.17 25.43
CA ALA A 158 9.36 13.60 25.20
C ALA A 158 9.21 13.95 23.71
N PHE A 159 9.89 13.23 22.82
CA PHE A 159 9.84 13.54 21.40
C PHE A 159 8.61 12.96 20.68
N LEU A 160 8.15 11.74 20.99
CA LEU A 160 7.02 11.11 20.27
C LEU A 160 5.66 11.38 20.96
N THR A 161 5.20 12.63 20.90
CA THR A 161 3.90 13.06 21.47
C THR A 161 2.69 12.39 20.77
N THR A 162 1.53 12.39 21.42
CA THR A 162 0.26 11.94 20.82
C THR A 162 -0.03 12.64 19.50
N LYS A 163 0.25 13.94 19.42
CA LYS A 163 0.09 14.74 18.19
C LYS A 163 0.98 14.23 17.05
N HIS A 164 2.24 13.89 17.35
CA HIS A 164 3.15 13.29 16.36
C HIS A 164 2.62 11.93 15.87
N ILE A 165 2.09 11.10 16.77
CA ILE A 165 1.48 9.82 16.41
C ILE A 165 0.24 10.03 15.54
N ASN A 166 -0.67 10.93 15.92
CA ASN A 166 -1.89 11.23 15.16
C ASN A 166 -1.57 11.60 13.71
N HIS A 167 -0.64 12.55 13.53
CA HIS A 167 -0.25 13.04 12.22
C HIS A 167 0.46 11.98 11.39
N LEU A 168 1.33 11.19 12.00
CA LEU A 168 2.05 10.11 11.32
C LEU A 168 1.11 9.00 10.85
N LEU A 169 0.11 8.63 11.66
CA LEU A 169 -0.91 7.66 11.26
C LEU A 169 -1.77 8.21 10.13
N PHE A 170 -2.18 9.48 10.22
CA PHE A 170 -2.95 10.10 9.16
C PHE A 170 -2.15 10.26 7.86
N GLU A 171 -0.87 10.63 7.92
CA GLU A 171 0.00 10.70 6.76
C GLU A 171 0.18 9.31 6.13
N SER A 172 0.38 8.27 6.95
CA SER A 172 0.44 6.88 6.49
C SER A 172 -0.87 6.47 5.79
N PHE A 173 -2.01 6.88 6.34
CA PHE A 173 -3.33 6.62 5.76
C PHE A 173 -3.52 7.37 4.43
N PHE A 174 -3.17 8.66 4.40
CA PHE A 174 -3.27 9.52 3.22
C PHE A 174 -2.40 9.01 2.06
N LEU A 175 -1.11 8.77 2.32
CA LEU A 175 -0.18 8.24 1.32
C LEU A 175 -0.60 6.82 0.89
N GLY A 176 -1.03 6.00 1.85
CA GLY A 176 -1.58 4.68 1.59
C GLY A 176 -2.77 4.71 0.64
N HIS A 177 -3.73 5.61 0.88
CA HIS A 177 -4.95 5.75 0.09
C HIS A 177 -4.63 6.09 -1.37
N HIS A 178 -3.85 7.15 -1.58
CA HIS A 178 -3.51 7.64 -2.91
C HIS A 178 -2.44 6.82 -3.63
N SER A 179 -1.87 5.81 -2.98
CA SER A 179 -0.93 4.86 -3.60
C SER A 179 -1.56 3.49 -3.87
N LEU A 180 -2.31 2.95 -2.91
CA LEU A 180 -2.91 1.62 -3.00
C LEU A 180 -4.06 1.59 -4.00
N LEU A 181 -4.88 2.64 -4.03
CA LEU A 181 -6.00 2.77 -4.96
C LEU A 181 -5.56 2.68 -6.43
N PRO A 182 -4.64 3.50 -6.95
CA PRO A 182 -4.19 3.38 -8.34
C PRO A 182 -3.49 2.03 -8.62
N CYS A 183 -2.79 1.46 -7.65
CA CYS A 183 -2.17 0.14 -7.80
C CYS A 183 -3.20 -0.98 -8.00
N LEU A 184 -4.22 -1.04 -7.13
CA LEU A 184 -5.31 -2.01 -7.27
C LEU A 184 -6.10 -1.79 -8.56
N ARG A 185 -6.38 -0.53 -8.91
CA ARG A 185 -6.99 -0.17 -10.21
C ARG A 185 -6.20 -0.76 -11.37
N THR A 186 -4.88 -0.56 -11.37
CA THR A 186 -4.00 -1.05 -12.44
C THR A 186 -3.94 -2.57 -12.48
N LEU A 187 -3.91 -3.24 -11.32
CA LEU A 187 -4.00 -4.70 -11.25
C LEU A 187 -5.30 -5.23 -11.85
N LEU A 188 -6.44 -4.65 -11.46
CA LEU A 188 -7.75 -5.05 -11.98
C LEU A 188 -7.84 -4.81 -13.50
N ALA A 189 -7.36 -3.67 -13.99
CA ALA A 189 -7.28 -3.38 -15.43
C ALA A 189 -6.41 -4.43 -16.17
N ALA A 190 -5.26 -4.81 -15.60
CA ALA A 190 -4.38 -5.80 -16.19
C ALA A 190 -5.00 -7.21 -16.20
N LEU A 191 -5.68 -7.60 -15.14
CA LEU A 191 -6.31 -8.92 -15.02
C LEU A 191 -7.55 -9.07 -15.92
N THR A 192 -8.28 -7.97 -16.15
CA THR A 192 -9.43 -7.94 -17.05
C THR A 192 -9.02 -7.88 -18.52
N ALA A 193 -8.04 -7.03 -18.87
CA ALA A 193 -7.59 -6.85 -20.26
C ALA A 193 -6.67 -7.95 -20.79
N ARG A 194 -6.20 -8.90 -19.94
CA ARG A 194 -5.26 -9.96 -20.36
C ARG A 194 -5.88 -11.35 -20.20
N PRO A 195 -6.21 -12.04 -21.31
CA PRO A 195 -6.79 -13.37 -21.25
C PRO A 195 -5.92 -14.36 -20.47
N GLY A 196 -6.55 -15.12 -19.58
CA GLY A 196 -5.90 -16.17 -18.78
C GLY A 196 -5.06 -15.68 -17.60
N TRP A 197 -4.83 -14.36 -17.42
CA TRP A 197 -4.06 -13.86 -16.28
C TRP A 197 -4.81 -14.00 -14.96
N SER A 198 -6.10 -13.69 -14.93
CA SER A 198 -6.97 -13.96 -13.79
C SER A 198 -6.96 -15.44 -13.39
N GLN A 199 -7.17 -16.34 -14.36
CA GLN A 199 -7.12 -17.79 -14.14
C GLN A 199 -5.75 -18.26 -13.65
N ARG A 200 -4.66 -17.69 -14.18
CA ARG A 200 -3.29 -17.99 -13.74
C ARG A 200 -3.07 -17.56 -12.29
N LEU A 201 -3.55 -16.38 -11.90
CA LEU A 201 -3.46 -15.88 -10.52
C LEU A 201 -4.24 -16.78 -9.56
N VAL A 202 -5.51 -17.06 -9.86
CA VAL A 202 -6.36 -17.95 -9.05
C VAL A 202 -5.73 -19.34 -8.93
N ARG A 203 -5.17 -19.87 -10.02
CA ARG A 203 -4.46 -21.16 -10.00
C ARG A 203 -3.21 -21.11 -9.10
N GLU A 204 -2.39 -20.07 -9.20
CA GLU A 204 -1.20 -19.91 -8.36
C GLU A 204 -1.58 -19.85 -6.87
N LEU A 205 -2.59 -19.06 -6.51
CA LEU A 205 -3.11 -18.96 -5.14
C LEU A 205 -3.69 -20.29 -4.63
N SER A 206 -4.44 -21.00 -5.47
CA SER A 206 -5.01 -22.31 -5.13
C SER A 206 -3.95 -23.37 -4.90
N VAL A 207 -2.90 -23.40 -5.74
CA VAL A 207 -1.74 -24.30 -5.54
C VAL A 207 -1.00 -23.92 -4.26
N HIS A 208 -0.77 -22.62 -4.04
CA HIS A 208 -0.10 -22.12 -2.84
C HIS A 208 -0.80 -22.59 -1.56
N ARG A 209 -2.13 -22.49 -1.46
CA ARG A 209 -2.89 -22.97 -0.28
C ARG A 209 -2.70 -24.46 0.01
N ARG A 210 -2.44 -25.28 -1.01
CA ARG A 210 -2.30 -26.74 -0.86
C ARG A 210 -0.86 -27.17 -0.59
N SER A 211 0.12 -26.45 -1.13
CA SER A 211 1.51 -26.91 -1.18
C SER A 211 2.53 -25.84 -0.80
N CYS A 212 2.12 -24.79 -0.08
CA CYS A 212 3.08 -23.78 0.39
C CYS A 212 4.07 -24.43 1.38
N PRO A 213 5.39 -24.33 1.13
CA PRO A 213 6.40 -24.94 1.99
C PRO A 213 6.51 -24.27 3.37
N HIS A 214 5.96 -23.05 3.51
CA HIS A 214 5.96 -22.28 4.75
C HIS A 214 4.69 -22.51 5.58
N MET A 215 3.66 -23.13 5.00
CA MET A 215 2.42 -23.44 5.70
C MET A 215 2.61 -24.66 6.62
N CYS A 216 2.44 -24.47 7.92
CA CYS A 216 2.35 -25.57 8.88
C CYS A 216 0.88 -25.99 9.05
N ARG A 217 0.63 -27.24 9.48
CA ARG A 217 -0.73 -27.79 9.70
C ARG A 217 -1.62 -26.98 10.66
N LYS A 218 -1.08 -25.99 11.38
CA LYS A 218 -1.79 -25.14 12.34
C LYS A 218 -2.11 -23.73 11.81
N HIS A 219 -1.69 -23.38 10.59
CA HIS A 219 -1.98 -22.05 10.04
C HIS A 219 -3.39 -22.00 9.45
N THR A 220 -4.22 -21.09 9.94
CA THR A 220 -5.57 -20.79 9.43
C THR A 220 -5.56 -19.73 8.34
N ALA A 221 -4.51 -18.92 8.25
CA ALA A 221 -4.36 -17.85 7.26
C ALA A 221 -3.98 -18.39 5.88
N THR A 222 -4.41 -17.69 4.84
CA THR A 222 -4.11 -17.98 3.43
C THR A 222 -2.64 -17.72 3.06
N LEU A 223 -1.91 -16.94 3.86
CA LEU A 223 -0.51 -16.58 3.69
C LEU A 223 0.26 -16.70 5.01
N THR A 224 1.58 -16.92 4.93
CA THR A 224 2.52 -16.76 6.06
C THR A 224 3.42 -15.54 5.85
N GLU A 225 4.21 -15.18 6.87
CA GLU A 225 5.13 -14.04 6.79
C GLU A 225 6.15 -14.19 5.67
N GLU A 226 6.71 -15.38 5.49
CA GLU A 226 7.66 -15.71 4.43
C GLU A 226 7.02 -15.61 3.04
N CYS A 227 5.70 -15.77 2.94
CA CYS A 227 5.01 -15.71 1.67
C CYS A 227 5.02 -14.31 1.05
N ILE A 228 5.14 -13.28 1.89
CA ILE A 228 5.11 -11.89 1.48
C ILE A 228 6.49 -11.39 1.02
N ASP A 229 7.57 -12.03 1.47
CA ASP A 229 8.93 -11.63 1.12
C ASP A 229 9.21 -11.80 -0.40
N ILE A 230 9.83 -10.80 -1.02
CA ILE A 230 10.14 -10.79 -2.45
C ILE A 230 11.15 -11.87 -2.85
N GLU A 231 12.01 -12.29 -1.91
CA GLU A 231 13.06 -13.28 -2.17
C GLU A 231 12.52 -14.71 -2.20
N THR A 232 11.35 -14.96 -1.60
CA THR A 232 10.78 -16.30 -1.57
C THR A 232 10.10 -16.66 -2.89
N LYS A 233 10.28 -17.92 -3.31
CA LYS A 233 9.82 -18.42 -4.62
C LYS A 233 8.31 -18.69 -4.70
N CYS A 234 7.56 -18.52 -3.61
CA CYS A 234 6.12 -18.65 -3.63
C CYS A 234 5.47 -17.41 -4.27
N LEU A 235 4.27 -17.58 -4.84
CA LEU A 235 3.44 -16.49 -5.37
C LEU A 235 4.17 -15.61 -6.39
N SER A 236 5.01 -16.22 -7.23
CA SER A 236 5.85 -15.55 -8.21
C SER A 236 5.08 -14.60 -9.13
N PHE A 237 3.91 -15.02 -9.62
CA PHE A 237 3.10 -14.23 -10.53
C PHE A 237 2.33 -13.13 -9.78
N ALA A 238 1.74 -13.43 -8.63
CA ALA A 238 1.08 -12.43 -7.79
C ALA A 238 2.05 -11.32 -7.33
N LYS A 239 3.26 -11.69 -6.88
CA LYS A 239 4.31 -10.72 -6.52
C LYS A 239 4.72 -9.87 -7.71
N ALA A 240 4.97 -10.50 -8.86
CA ALA A 240 5.33 -9.79 -10.08
C ALA A 240 4.24 -8.81 -10.53
N LEU A 241 2.97 -9.18 -10.41
CA LEU A 241 1.83 -8.29 -10.67
C LEU A 241 1.85 -7.07 -9.74
N CYS A 242 1.97 -7.28 -8.42
CA CYS A 242 1.96 -6.20 -7.44
C CYS A 242 3.17 -5.25 -7.59
N LEU A 243 4.36 -5.80 -7.82
CA LEU A 243 5.57 -5.00 -8.09
C LEU A 243 5.43 -4.18 -9.37
N GLU A 244 4.86 -4.78 -10.41
CA GLU A 244 4.63 -4.07 -11.65
C GLU A 244 3.58 -2.99 -11.50
N ALA A 245 2.52 -3.20 -10.73
CA ALA A 245 1.54 -2.16 -10.42
C ALA A 245 2.17 -0.97 -9.68
N LEU A 246 3.02 -1.22 -8.68
CA LEU A 246 3.74 -0.17 -7.95
C LEU A 246 4.68 0.62 -8.87
N ARG A 247 5.46 -0.06 -9.71
CA ARG A 247 6.38 0.57 -10.67
C ARG A 247 5.62 1.38 -11.70
N PHE A 248 4.58 0.77 -12.28
CA PHE A 248 3.81 1.34 -13.38
C PHE A 248 3.02 2.57 -12.96
N THR A 249 2.44 2.57 -11.76
CA THR A 249 1.71 3.72 -11.21
C THR A 249 2.61 4.76 -10.55
N VAL A 250 3.90 4.46 -10.37
CA VAL A 250 4.85 5.29 -9.61
C VAL A 250 4.29 5.58 -8.22
N ALA A 251 3.87 4.53 -7.51
CA ALA A 251 3.12 4.63 -6.26
C ALA A 251 3.72 5.62 -5.26
N GLY A 252 2.92 6.58 -4.79
CA GLY A 252 3.32 7.64 -3.87
C GLY A 252 3.88 8.90 -4.53
N TRP A 253 4.16 8.93 -5.83
CA TRP A 253 4.45 10.16 -6.54
C TRP A 253 3.15 10.95 -6.84
N PRO A 254 3.14 12.30 -6.77
CA PRO A 254 4.26 13.21 -6.53
C PRO A 254 4.53 13.53 -5.05
N PHE A 255 3.99 12.80 -4.08
CA PHE A 255 4.20 13.13 -2.67
C PHE A 255 5.67 12.91 -2.27
N GLY A 256 6.27 13.93 -1.64
CA GLY A 256 7.67 13.86 -1.19
C GLY A 256 8.71 13.91 -2.32
N CYS A 257 8.30 14.18 -3.57
CA CYS A 257 9.22 14.24 -4.71
C CYS A 257 10.08 15.53 -4.73
N LEU A 258 9.61 16.62 -4.12
CA LEU A 258 10.37 17.85 -3.98
C LEU A 258 11.09 17.84 -2.63
N ARG A 259 12.42 17.97 -2.63
CA ARG A 259 13.24 17.93 -1.42
C ARG A 259 14.25 19.05 -1.39
N GLU A 260 14.56 19.55 -0.21
CA GLU A 260 15.65 20.49 0.00
C GLU A 260 16.97 19.71 0.18
N ALA A 261 18.01 20.13 -0.53
CA ALA A 261 19.34 19.58 -0.39
C ALA A 261 19.99 20.07 0.92
N PHE A 262 20.31 19.17 1.85
CA PHE A 262 20.95 19.55 3.12
C PHE A 262 22.46 19.81 3.02
N ARG A 263 23.07 19.52 1.87
CA ARG A 263 24.50 19.67 1.62
C ARG A 263 24.75 19.89 0.14
N ASP A 264 25.90 20.45 -0.18
CA ASP A 264 26.36 20.60 -1.56
C ASP A 264 26.57 19.21 -2.20
N GLY A 265 26.12 19.08 -3.44
CA GLY A 265 26.38 17.97 -4.34
C GLY A 265 27.22 18.41 -5.53
N GLU A 266 27.39 17.52 -6.50
CA GLU A 266 28.11 17.84 -7.74
C GLU A 266 27.31 18.79 -8.64
N GLU A 267 25.98 18.70 -8.62
CA GLU A 267 25.07 19.43 -9.53
C GLU A 267 24.04 20.32 -8.81
N PHE A 268 24.10 20.40 -7.48
CA PHE A 268 23.20 21.20 -6.65
C PHE A 268 23.91 21.71 -5.40
N LEU A 269 23.44 22.81 -4.84
CA LEU A 269 23.95 23.41 -3.61
C LEU A 269 23.06 23.09 -2.41
N ALA A 270 23.59 23.21 -1.20
CA ALA A 270 22.80 23.18 0.01
C ALA A 270 21.72 24.28 -0.02
N GLY A 271 20.48 23.90 0.29
CA GLY A 271 19.29 24.75 0.20
C GLY A 271 18.55 24.67 -1.14
N ASP A 272 19.14 24.05 -2.17
CA ASP A 272 18.45 23.88 -3.45
C ASP A 272 17.26 22.93 -3.33
N LEU A 273 16.16 23.27 -4.02
CA LEU A 273 15.03 22.39 -4.19
C LEU A 273 15.29 21.42 -5.34
N VAL A 274 15.40 20.14 -5.00
CA VAL A 274 15.64 19.03 -5.93
C VAL A 274 14.33 18.29 -6.18
N LEU A 275 13.92 18.21 -7.44
CA LEU A 275 12.79 17.41 -7.88
C LEU A 275 13.24 16.00 -8.26
N LEU A 276 12.80 15.01 -7.50
CA LEU A 276 13.05 13.60 -7.76
C LEU A 276 12.03 13.08 -8.79
N ASN A 277 12.46 12.99 -10.04
CA ASN A 277 11.64 12.50 -11.15
C ASN A 277 11.57 10.96 -11.17
N GLU A 278 10.87 10.38 -10.19
CA GLU A 278 10.66 8.93 -10.11
C GLU A 278 9.97 8.32 -11.34
N PRO A 279 9.01 8.99 -12.01
CA PRO A 279 8.48 8.48 -13.27
C PRO A 279 9.56 8.17 -14.30
N ALA A 280 10.57 9.05 -14.44
CA ALA A 280 11.69 8.81 -15.35
C ALA A 280 12.52 7.59 -14.93
N VAL A 281 12.82 7.43 -13.64
CA VAL A 281 13.59 6.29 -13.13
C VAL A 281 12.83 4.97 -13.27
N PHE A 282 11.54 4.95 -12.96
CA PHE A 282 10.72 3.73 -12.99
C PHE A 282 10.36 3.29 -14.40
N HIS A 283 10.48 4.18 -15.38
CA HIS A 283 10.25 3.89 -16.79
C HIS A 283 11.54 3.84 -17.62
N ASP A 284 12.70 3.98 -16.99
CA ASP A 284 14.01 3.90 -17.62
C ASP A 284 14.31 2.48 -18.15
N GLU A 285 14.62 2.40 -19.44
CA GLU A 285 14.92 1.16 -20.14
C GLU A 285 16.20 0.49 -19.64
N THR A 286 17.22 1.29 -19.34
CA THR A 286 18.53 0.81 -18.89
C THR A 286 18.45 0.11 -17.53
N ILE A 287 17.48 0.51 -16.69
CA ILE A 287 17.23 -0.06 -15.37
C ILE A 287 16.32 -1.29 -15.48
N TRP A 288 15.19 -1.15 -16.18
CA TRP A 288 14.09 -2.13 -16.11
C TRP A 288 14.02 -3.11 -17.28
N PHE A 289 14.80 -2.89 -18.35
CA PHE A 289 14.70 -3.62 -19.63
C PHE A 289 16.07 -4.17 -20.04
N LYS A 290 16.74 -4.90 -19.14
CA LYS A 290 18.08 -5.51 -19.35
C LYS A 290 18.18 -6.61 -20.43
N GLY A 291 17.28 -6.65 -21.42
CA GLY A 291 17.30 -7.63 -22.50
C GLY A 291 16.69 -7.18 -23.83
N CYS A 292 16.26 -5.93 -23.94
CA CYS A 292 15.80 -5.36 -25.20
C CYS A 292 16.94 -4.55 -25.84
N GLN A 293 17.96 -5.24 -26.36
CA GLN A 293 18.61 -4.74 -27.58
C GLN A 293 17.59 -4.91 -28.72
N MET A 294 16.48 -4.17 -28.64
CA MET A 294 15.57 -4.09 -29.77
C MET A 294 16.35 -3.36 -30.86
N PRO A 295 16.33 -3.86 -32.11
CA PRO A 295 16.85 -3.07 -33.21
C PRO A 295 16.20 -1.69 -33.12
N VAL A 296 17.00 -0.64 -33.32
CA VAL A 296 16.56 0.76 -33.34
C VAL A 296 15.37 0.84 -34.28
N THR A 297 14.18 0.73 -33.70
CA THR A 297 12.92 0.77 -34.40
C THR A 297 12.42 2.18 -34.16
N ASN A 298 12.12 2.90 -35.23
CA ASN A 298 11.64 4.29 -35.17
C ASN A 298 10.24 4.40 -34.53
N GLU A 299 9.74 3.34 -33.89
CA GLU A 299 8.50 3.39 -33.15
C GLU A 299 8.77 3.88 -31.72
N PRO A 300 7.98 4.84 -31.21
CA PRO A 300 8.13 5.27 -29.83
C PRO A 300 7.93 4.07 -28.91
N PHE A 301 8.92 3.82 -28.04
CA PHE A 301 8.89 2.70 -27.12
C PHE A 301 7.67 2.83 -26.20
N ARG A 302 6.79 1.84 -26.25
CA ARG A 302 5.55 1.85 -25.46
C ARG A 302 5.82 1.24 -24.09
N HIS A 303 5.70 2.04 -23.02
CA HIS A 303 5.77 1.54 -21.64
C HIS A 303 4.64 0.53 -21.38
N THR A 304 4.92 -0.75 -21.63
CA THR A 304 3.92 -1.82 -21.57
C THR A 304 3.92 -2.43 -20.18
N PHE A 305 2.77 -2.67 -19.54
CA PHE A 305 2.70 -3.41 -18.26
C PHE A 305 3.13 -4.88 -18.44
N ALA A 306 4.27 -5.29 -17.84
CA ALA A 306 4.90 -6.59 -18.13
C ALA A 306 5.52 -7.27 -16.88
N PRO A 307 4.69 -7.90 -16.02
CA PRO A 307 5.10 -8.36 -14.70
C PRO A 307 6.20 -9.45 -14.74
N MET A 308 6.01 -10.52 -15.53
CA MET A 308 6.95 -11.66 -15.56
C MET A 308 8.25 -11.40 -16.36
N GLY A 309 8.30 -10.31 -17.13
CA GLY A 309 9.50 -9.88 -17.84
C GLY A 309 10.40 -8.98 -16.98
N ARG A 310 9.79 -8.20 -16.09
CA ARG A 310 10.47 -7.20 -15.25
C ARG A 310 10.65 -7.62 -13.79
N HIS A 311 9.93 -8.65 -13.34
CA HIS A 311 9.97 -9.17 -11.98
C HIS A 311 9.94 -10.70 -11.98
N GLY A 312 10.12 -11.33 -10.82
CA GLY A 312 10.01 -12.78 -10.65
C GLY A 312 11.29 -13.56 -10.99
N ARG A 313 12.40 -12.88 -11.26
CA ARG A 313 13.76 -13.45 -11.39
C ARG A 313 14.67 -12.87 -10.29
N PRO A 314 15.67 -13.60 -9.79
CA PRO A 314 16.52 -13.11 -8.69
C PRO A 314 17.13 -11.71 -8.93
N ASN A 315 17.72 -11.48 -10.10
CA ASN A 315 18.31 -10.17 -10.45
C ASN A 315 17.26 -9.06 -10.54
N ALA A 316 16.09 -9.39 -11.10
CA ALA A 316 14.98 -8.44 -11.22
C ALA A 316 14.38 -8.10 -9.85
N ASN A 317 14.23 -9.09 -8.98
CA ASN A 317 13.77 -8.91 -7.60
C ASN A 317 14.77 -8.10 -6.78
N TYR A 318 16.07 -8.28 -7.01
CA TYR A 318 17.10 -7.43 -6.39
C TYR A 318 16.96 -5.97 -6.82
N VAL A 319 16.77 -5.71 -8.11
CA VAL A 319 16.52 -4.34 -8.63
C VAL A 319 15.23 -3.78 -8.04
N ALA A 320 14.13 -4.54 -8.05
CA ALA A 320 12.86 -4.12 -7.46
C ALA A 320 12.99 -3.82 -5.96
N SER A 321 13.69 -4.65 -5.20
CA SER A 321 13.98 -4.41 -3.79
C SER A 321 14.77 -3.11 -3.60
N ARG A 322 15.86 -2.91 -4.34
CA ARG A 322 16.76 -1.76 -4.16
C ARG A 322 16.22 -0.43 -4.68
N VAL A 323 15.61 -0.44 -5.87
CA VAL A 323 15.22 0.77 -6.60
C VAL A 323 13.77 1.15 -6.34
N LEU A 324 12.86 0.16 -6.29
CA LEU A 324 11.43 0.42 -6.11
C LEU A 324 11.03 0.39 -4.63
N LEU A 325 11.25 -0.73 -3.94
CA LEU A 325 10.72 -0.93 -2.58
C LEU A 325 11.45 -0.12 -1.51
N ASN A 326 12.75 0.09 -1.68
CA ASN A 326 13.61 0.86 -0.78
C ASN A 326 13.85 2.31 -1.24
N SER A 327 13.07 2.82 -2.20
CA SER A 327 13.13 4.25 -2.53
C SER A 327 12.65 5.07 -1.33
N LYS A 328 13.51 5.98 -0.85
CA LYS A 328 13.26 6.86 0.31
C LYS A 328 12.47 8.13 -0.05
N VAL A 329 11.86 8.18 -1.24
CA VAL A 329 11.15 9.38 -1.73
C VAL A 329 9.81 9.61 -1.02
N CYS A 330 9.12 8.54 -0.63
CA CYS A 330 7.88 8.63 0.15
C CYS A 330 8.18 8.41 1.64
N PHE A 331 7.45 9.10 2.52
CA PHE A 331 7.54 8.88 3.97
C PHE A 331 7.10 7.46 4.35
N LEU A 332 5.98 6.97 3.80
CA LEU A 332 5.58 5.57 3.90
C LEU A 332 6.43 4.70 2.95
N PRO A 333 7.18 3.69 3.44
CA PRO A 333 8.01 2.84 2.58
C PRO A 333 7.16 2.10 1.55
N ARG A 334 7.62 2.01 0.30
CA ARG A 334 6.93 1.24 -0.75
C ARG A 334 6.87 -0.25 -0.45
N ALA A 335 7.80 -0.76 0.36
CA ALA A 335 7.69 -2.10 0.92
C ALA A 335 6.39 -2.29 1.71
N PHE A 336 5.95 -1.31 2.50
CA PHE A 336 4.67 -1.36 3.22
C PHE A 336 3.50 -1.50 2.23
N LEU A 337 3.47 -0.64 1.20
CA LEU A 337 2.45 -0.67 0.15
C LEU A 337 2.43 -2.01 -0.60
N PHE A 338 3.60 -2.54 -0.95
CA PHE A 338 3.74 -3.84 -1.61
C PHE A 338 3.16 -4.98 -0.78
N ARG A 339 3.51 -5.04 0.51
CA ARG A 339 3.04 -6.11 1.40
C ARG A 339 1.52 -6.06 1.56
N LEU A 340 0.97 -4.86 1.75
CA LEU A 340 -0.48 -4.66 1.87
C LEU A 340 -1.21 -4.99 0.56
N LEU A 341 -0.68 -4.55 -0.58
CA LEU A 341 -1.22 -4.83 -1.92
C LEU A 341 -1.23 -6.34 -2.23
N LEU A 342 -0.14 -7.03 -1.93
CA LEU A 342 -0.03 -8.48 -2.13
C LEU A 342 -0.99 -9.25 -1.24
N ALA A 343 -1.07 -8.92 0.05
CA ALA A 343 -2.00 -9.55 0.98
C ALA A 343 -3.46 -9.31 0.55
N THR A 344 -3.79 -8.08 0.14
CA THR A 344 -5.10 -7.71 -0.39
C THR A 344 -5.44 -8.52 -1.65
N ALA A 345 -4.55 -8.54 -2.65
CA ALA A 345 -4.78 -9.26 -3.89
C ALA A 345 -4.92 -10.77 -3.65
N ALA A 346 -4.05 -11.36 -2.82
CA ALA A 346 -4.13 -12.76 -2.48
C ALA A 346 -5.45 -13.12 -1.80
N ASN A 347 -5.91 -12.28 -0.86
CA ASN A 347 -7.18 -12.52 -0.18
C ASN A 347 -8.37 -12.37 -1.13
N LEU A 348 -8.45 -11.24 -1.84
CA LEU A 348 -9.53 -10.95 -2.80
C LEU A 348 -9.67 -12.06 -3.86
N PHE A 349 -8.57 -12.46 -4.50
CA PHE A 349 -8.59 -13.46 -5.59
C PHE A 349 -8.54 -14.92 -5.12
N THR A 350 -8.42 -15.16 -3.81
CA THR A 350 -8.74 -16.47 -3.24
C THR A 350 -10.25 -16.66 -3.13
N HIS A 351 -10.98 -15.58 -2.81
CA HIS A 351 -12.42 -15.61 -2.60
C HIS A 351 -13.23 -15.33 -3.86
N TYR A 352 -12.67 -14.64 -4.85
CA TYR A 352 -13.40 -14.21 -6.04
C TYR A 352 -12.70 -14.58 -7.34
N SER A 353 -13.50 -14.72 -8.39
CA SER A 353 -13.06 -14.88 -9.79
C SER A 353 -13.62 -13.76 -10.66
N PHE A 354 -13.00 -13.53 -11.82
CA PHE A 354 -13.43 -12.50 -12.77
C PHE A 354 -14.30 -13.11 -13.87
N THR A 355 -15.34 -12.39 -14.28
CA THR A 355 -15.93 -12.53 -15.60
C THR A 355 -15.02 -11.86 -16.63
N GLN A 356 -14.58 -12.60 -17.65
CA GLN A 356 -13.90 -11.99 -18.79
C GLN A 356 -14.93 -11.23 -19.62
N ALA A 357 -14.60 -10.01 -20.05
CA ALA A 357 -15.44 -9.30 -21.01
C ALA A 357 -15.44 -10.09 -22.34
N GLU A 358 -16.59 -10.66 -22.71
CA GLU A 358 -16.73 -11.53 -23.89
C GLU A 358 -16.54 -10.80 -25.23
N ASN A 359 -16.59 -9.46 -25.23
CA ASN A 359 -16.50 -8.64 -26.43
C ASN A 359 -15.52 -7.48 -26.23
N GLU A 360 -14.22 -7.74 -26.33
CA GLU A 360 -13.24 -6.65 -26.43
C GLU A 360 -12.87 -6.37 -27.90
N PRO A 361 -12.83 -5.10 -28.33
CA PRO A 361 -12.12 -4.73 -29.54
C PRO A 361 -10.65 -5.15 -29.38
N GLU A 362 -10.09 -5.86 -30.38
CA GLU A 362 -8.67 -6.31 -30.38
C GLU A 362 -7.67 -5.18 -30.05
N GLU A 363 -8.08 -3.93 -30.27
CA GLU A 363 -7.35 -2.73 -29.95
C GLU A 363 -6.98 -2.68 -28.45
N PHE A 364 -7.89 -2.94 -27.52
CA PHE A 364 -7.60 -2.94 -26.08
C PHE A 364 -6.68 -4.08 -25.63
N LEU A 365 -6.80 -5.24 -26.28
CA LEU A 365 -5.91 -6.39 -26.07
C LEU A 365 -4.49 -6.12 -26.58
N LYS A 366 -4.30 -5.15 -27.48
CA LYS A 366 -2.99 -4.80 -28.07
C LYS A 366 -2.45 -3.46 -27.56
N LEU A 367 -3.28 -2.66 -26.88
CA LEU A 367 -2.84 -1.40 -26.28
C LEU A 367 -1.93 -1.72 -25.07
N PRO A 368 -0.78 -1.02 -24.95
CA PRO A 368 -0.10 -0.90 -23.68
C PRO A 368 -1.13 -0.37 -22.69
N LEU A 369 -1.21 -0.93 -21.48
CA LEU A 369 -1.82 -0.17 -20.39
C LEU A 369 -1.04 1.14 -20.33
N PHE A 370 -1.72 2.27 -20.53
CA PHE A 370 -1.10 3.59 -20.50
C PHE A 370 -1.18 4.14 -19.08
N LEU A 371 -0.17 4.93 -18.71
CA LEU A 371 -0.22 5.79 -17.53
C LEU A 371 -1.27 6.86 -17.77
N SER A 372 -2.50 6.59 -17.36
CA SER A 372 -3.42 7.65 -17.00
C SER A 372 -4.09 7.24 -15.70
N LEU A 373 -3.86 8.08 -14.69
CA LEU A 373 -4.55 8.05 -13.39
C LEU A 373 -6.06 8.34 -13.52
N ASP A 374 -6.57 8.49 -14.75
CA ASP A 374 -7.97 8.75 -15.02
C ASP A 374 -8.82 7.52 -14.72
N SER A 375 -9.66 7.65 -13.68
CA SER A 375 -10.65 6.65 -13.28
C SER A 375 -11.67 6.36 -14.38
N SER A 376 -11.83 7.23 -15.39
CA SER A 376 -12.72 7.01 -16.53
C SER A 376 -12.23 5.92 -17.48
N LEU A 377 -10.93 5.62 -17.48
CA LEU A 377 -10.32 4.57 -18.32
C LEU A 377 -10.36 3.19 -17.63
N MET A 378 -10.74 3.15 -16.34
CA MET A 378 -10.92 1.92 -15.60
C MET A 378 -12.24 1.26 -15.98
N ARG A 379 -12.16 0.03 -16.48
CA ARG A 379 -13.33 -0.82 -16.61
C ARG A 379 -13.73 -1.34 -15.24
N CYS A 380 -15.02 -1.33 -14.97
CA CYS A 380 -15.58 -2.03 -13.82
C CYS A 380 -15.17 -3.52 -13.91
N ALA A 381 -14.62 -4.04 -12.82
CA ALA A 381 -14.31 -5.46 -12.72
C ALA A 381 -15.43 -6.15 -11.93
N THR A 382 -16.16 -7.03 -12.58
CA THR A 382 -17.15 -7.86 -11.90
C THR A 382 -16.45 -9.07 -11.29
N LEU A 383 -16.65 -9.23 -9.99
CA LEU A 383 -16.14 -10.32 -9.20
C LEU A 383 -17.31 -11.23 -8.78
N HIS A 384 -17.13 -12.53 -8.96
CA HIS A 384 -18.07 -13.55 -8.49
C HIS A 384 -17.44 -14.33 -7.34
N GLN A 385 -18.20 -14.50 -6.26
CA GLN A 385 -17.76 -15.28 -5.11
C GLN A 385 -17.53 -16.74 -5.52
N ASN A 386 -16.42 -17.32 -5.09
CA ASN A 386 -16.11 -18.72 -5.39
C ASN A 386 -16.97 -19.64 -4.49
N ASP A 387 -17.91 -20.38 -5.09
CA ASP A 387 -18.83 -21.32 -4.42
C ASP A 387 -18.15 -22.38 -3.52
N GLN A 388 -16.86 -22.63 -3.72
CA GLN A 388 -16.11 -23.68 -3.03
C GLN A 388 -15.87 -23.44 -1.53
N ILE A 389 -16.24 -22.27 -0.98
CA ILE A 389 -16.01 -21.94 0.45
C ILE A 389 -17.30 -22.08 1.29
N CYS A 390 -18.49 -22.04 0.68
CA CYS A 390 -19.77 -22.22 1.39
C CYS A 390 -20.00 -23.66 1.90
N ALA A 391 -19.30 -24.67 1.37
CA ALA A 391 -19.47 -26.07 1.78
C ALA A 391 -18.78 -26.46 3.10
N SER A 392 -18.18 -25.51 3.83
CA SER A 392 -17.45 -25.79 5.09
C SER A 392 -18.12 -25.25 6.36
N LYS A 393 -19.36 -24.75 6.25
CA LYS A 393 -20.21 -24.39 7.39
C LYS A 393 -21.53 -25.17 7.33
N THR A 394 -21.47 -26.48 7.53
CA THR A 394 -22.60 -27.31 7.95
C THR A 394 -22.12 -28.36 8.93
#